data_AF-A0A959X881-F1
#
_entry.id   AF-A0A959X881-F1
#
_cell.length_a   1.000
_cell.length_b   1.000
_cell.length_c   1.000
_cell.angle_alpha   90.00
_cell.angle_beta   90.00
_cell.angle_gamma   90.00
#
_symmetry.space_group_name_H-M   'P 1'
#
loop_
_entity.id
_entity.type
_entity.pdbx_description
1 polymer ?
#
loop_
_entity_poly.entity_id
_entity_poly.type
_entity_poly.pdbx_seq_one_letter_code
_entity_poly.pdbx_strand_id
1 'polypeptide(L)'
;LKGERMTAAGVLPDLGLSVGPLEDPQAVVDAIGDALLGCFVATYAQGLALIAAAGREFGWQADPATIATIWRAGCIIRAKLLERIRSEYAANQLVTLLEAPSVAAGLADAQDAWREVVAVAVKAGIPVPGFAAAVAHYDQARAPRLNAALTQGLRDYFGAHTYRRIDREGTFHVNWSTDGAEIQES
;
A
#
# COMPACT_ATOMS: atom_id res chain seq x y z
N LEU A 1 3.82 -7.54 -25.25
CA LEU A 1 3.19 -6.19 -25.30
C LEU A 1 4.07 -5.07 -25.89
N LYS A 2 5.30 -5.29 -26.40
CA LYS A 2 6.11 -4.17 -26.98
C LYS A 2 5.43 -3.52 -28.20
N GLY A 3 4.90 -4.34 -29.11
CA GLY A 3 4.22 -3.86 -30.32
C GLY A 3 3.02 -2.95 -30.01
N GLU A 4 2.12 -3.40 -29.14
CA GLU A 4 0.95 -2.62 -28.69
C GLU A 4 1.35 -1.27 -28.09
N ARG A 5 2.39 -1.23 -27.23
CA ARG A 5 2.88 0.03 -26.66
C ARG A 5 3.41 0.99 -27.72
N MET A 6 4.10 0.48 -28.74
CA MET A 6 4.59 1.33 -29.84
C MET A 6 3.43 1.88 -30.67
N THR A 7 2.41 1.06 -30.95
CA THR A 7 1.19 1.53 -31.61
C THR A 7 0.48 2.60 -30.79
N ALA A 8 0.30 2.37 -29.48
CA ALA A 8 -0.35 3.33 -28.59
C ALA A 8 0.44 4.64 -28.49
N ALA A 9 1.77 4.58 -28.40
CA ALA A 9 2.63 5.77 -28.37
C ALA A 9 2.55 6.62 -29.66
N GLY A 10 2.14 6.03 -30.79
CA GLY A 10 1.90 6.77 -32.03
C GLY A 10 0.56 7.50 -32.09
N VAL A 11 -0.36 7.22 -31.15
CA VAL A 11 -1.74 7.76 -31.15
C VAL A 11 -2.04 8.59 -29.91
N LEU A 12 -1.56 8.15 -28.74
CA LEU A 12 -1.76 8.84 -27.47
C LEU A 12 -0.83 10.06 -27.39
N PRO A 13 -1.35 11.24 -27.05
CA PRO A 13 -0.53 12.44 -26.93
C PRO A 13 0.45 12.31 -25.77
N ASP A 14 1.69 12.75 -26.00
CA ASP A 14 2.64 13.01 -24.92
C ASP A 14 2.37 14.40 -24.32
N LEU A 15 2.78 14.62 -23.07
CA LEU A 15 2.58 15.88 -22.37
C LEU A 15 3.39 17.05 -22.97
N GLY A 16 4.34 16.75 -23.87
CA GLY A 16 5.18 17.76 -24.53
C GLY A 16 6.07 18.52 -23.55
N LEU A 17 6.34 17.93 -22.38
CA LEU A 17 7.12 18.57 -21.33
C LEU A 17 8.58 18.63 -21.74
N SER A 18 9.13 19.84 -21.72
CA SER A 18 10.57 20.07 -21.77
C SER A 18 11.08 20.19 -20.34
N VAL A 19 11.80 19.18 -19.87
CA VAL A 19 12.48 19.22 -18.57
C VAL A 19 13.78 20.00 -18.75
N GLY A 20 13.87 21.15 -18.11
CA GLY A 20 15.13 21.89 -17.98
C GLY A 20 16.13 21.14 -17.09
N PRO A 21 17.39 21.60 -17.04
CA PRO A 21 18.38 21.03 -16.13
C PRO A 21 17.90 21.13 -14.68
N LEU A 22 18.12 20.06 -13.91
CA LEU A 22 17.85 20.06 -12.47
C LEU A 22 18.81 21.02 -11.76
N GLU A 23 18.27 21.84 -10.86
CA GLU A 23 19.08 22.76 -10.04
C GLU A 23 20.01 21.99 -9.09
N ASP A 24 19.49 20.92 -8.46
CA ASP A 24 20.28 20.00 -7.62
C ASP A 24 19.94 18.53 -7.97
N PRO A 25 20.73 17.90 -8.86
CA PRO A 25 20.53 16.49 -9.20
C PRO A 25 20.71 15.53 -8.02
N GLN A 26 21.56 15.85 -7.04
CA GLN A 26 21.86 14.95 -5.93
C GLN A 26 20.67 14.87 -4.97
N ALA A 27 20.06 16.01 -4.65
CA ALA A 27 18.86 16.05 -3.82
C ALA A 27 17.72 15.21 -4.43
N VAL A 28 17.57 15.21 -5.76
CA VAL A 28 16.58 14.36 -6.45
C VAL A 28 16.91 12.88 -6.33
N VAL A 29 18.18 12.50 -6.48
CA VAL A 29 18.62 11.11 -6.32
C VAL A 29 18.38 10.62 -4.89
N ASP A 30 18.68 11.46 -3.89
CA ASP A 30 18.48 11.12 -2.48
C ASP A 30 16.98 10.95 -2.17
N ALA A 31 16.13 11.86 -2.66
CA ALA A 31 14.68 11.75 -2.53
C ALA A 31 14.11 10.47 -3.17
N ILE A 32 14.62 10.08 -4.34
CA ILE A 32 14.26 8.80 -4.98
C ILE A 32 14.74 7.62 -4.14
N GLY A 33 15.92 7.72 -3.51
CA GLY A 33 16.46 6.72 -2.60
C GLY A 33 15.55 6.48 -1.39
N ASP A 34 15.13 7.56 -0.73
CA ASP A 34 14.22 7.50 0.42
C ASP A 34 12.85 6.95 0.02
N ALA A 35 12.32 7.43 -1.10
CA ALA A 35 11.08 6.92 -1.68
C ALA A 35 11.15 5.41 -1.97
N LEU A 36 12.25 4.94 -2.54
CA LEU A 36 12.48 3.53 -2.86
C LEU A 36 12.59 2.68 -1.59
N LEU A 37 13.24 3.17 -0.54
CA LEU A 37 13.28 2.48 0.76
C LEU A 37 11.87 2.30 1.34
N GLY A 38 11.05 3.36 1.31
CA GLY A 38 9.65 3.30 1.72
C GLY A 38 8.84 2.28 0.91
N CYS A 39 9.06 2.23 -0.41
CA CYS A 39 8.44 1.25 -1.30
C CYS A 39 8.80 -0.18 -0.94
N PHE A 40 10.09 -0.46 -0.69
CA PHE A 40 10.52 -1.81 -0.31
C PHE A 40 9.89 -2.25 1.01
N VAL A 41 9.92 -1.39 2.01
CA VAL A 41 9.29 -1.66 3.31
C VAL A 41 7.80 -1.98 3.14
N ALA A 42 7.06 -1.15 2.42
CA ALA A 42 5.62 -1.37 2.18
C ALA A 42 5.35 -2.65 1.39
N THR A 43 6.23 -3.02 0.47
CA THR A 43 6.12 -4.27 -0.30
C THR A 43 6.38 -5.50 0.58
N TYR A 44 7.41 -5.46 1.44
CA TYR A 44 7.66 -6.52 2.41
C TYR A 44 6.52 -6.66 3.42
N ALA A 45 5.94 -5.55 3.89
CA ALA A 45 4.77 -5.58 4.77
C ALA A 45 3.59 -6.33 4.14
N GLN A 46 3.27 -6.04 2.88
CA GLN A 46 2.21 -6.73 2.13
C GLN A 46 2.51 -8.22 1.95
N GLY A 47 3.75 -8.56 1.55
CA GLY A 47 4.15 -9.95 1.34
C GLY A 47 4.09 -10.79 2.62
N LEU A 48 4.56 -10.25 3.74
CA LEU A 48 4.51 -10.93 5.03
C LEU A 48 3.07 -11.05 5.56
N ALA A 49 2.24 -10.03 5.37
CA ALA A 49 0.82 -10.09 5.71
C ALA A 49 0.08 -11.17 4.91
N LEU A 50 0.40 -11.32 3.62
CA LEU A 50 -0.14 -12.39 2.77
C LEU A 50 0.28 -13.77 3.27
N ILE A 51 1.57 -13.96 3.60
CA ILE A 51 2.06 -15.24 4.13
C ILE A 51 1.41 -15.56 5.47
N ALA A 52 1.27 -14.57 6.36
CA ALA A 52 0.59 -14.75 7.64
C ALA A 52 -0.89 -15.11 7.47
N ALA A 53 -1.58 -14.50 6.50
CA ALA A 53 -2.96 -14.84 6.15
C ALA A 53 -3.07 -16.29 5.64
N ALA A 54 -2.18 -16.71 4.73
CA ALA A 54 -2.11 -18.08 4.26
C ALA A 54 -1.79 -19.07 5.39
N GLY A 55 -0.91 -18.71 6.32
CA GLY A 55 -0.61 -19.51 7.50
C GLY A 55 -1.85 -19.79 8.37
N ARG A 56 -2.69 -18.78 8.58
CA ARG A 56 -3.98 -18.95 9.30
C ARG A 56 -4.97 -19.81 8.52
N GLU A 57 -5.12 -19.55 7.23
CA GLU A 57 -6.06 -20.28 6.36
C GLU A 57 -5.72 -21.77 6.26
N PHE A 58 -4.44 -22.10 6.07
CA PHE A 58 -3.99 -23.47 5.83
C PHE A 58 -3.41 -24.17 7.06
N GLY A 59 -3.44 -23.53 8.23
CA GLY A 59 -2.90 -24.08 9.48
C GLY A 59 -1.38 -24.25 9.50
N TRP A 60 -0.63 -23.46 8.72
CA TRP A 60 0.83 -23.50 8.69
C TRP A 60 1.44 -22.63 9.79
N GLN A 61 2.53 -23.11 10.39
CA GLN A 61 3.36 -22.32 11.30
C GLN A 61 4.31 -21.42 10.50
N ALA A 62 3.75 -20.40 9.85
CA ALA A 62 4.49 -19.46 9.01
C ALA A 62 4.96 -18.24 9.83
N ASP A 63 6.04 -18.41 10.60
CA ASP A 63 6.64 -17.34 11.42
C ASP A 63 7.43 -16.33 10.56
N PRO A 64 7.05 -15.03 10.53
CA PRO A 64 7.74 -14.00 9.76
C PRO A 64 9.23 -13.84 10.10
N ALA A 65 9.64 -14.02 11.37
CA ALA A 65 11.04 -13.89 11.77
C ALA A 65 11.89 -15.03 11.17
N THR A 66 11.38 -16.26 11.19
CA THR A 66 12.00 -17.43 10.56
C THR A 66 12.08 -17.26 9.05
N ILE A 67 11.01 -16.80 8.40
CA ILE A 67 11.00 -16.53 6.94
C ILE A 67 12.08 -15.50 6.57
N ALA A 68 12.12 -14.36 7.29
CA ALA A 68 13.12 -13.32 7.07
C ALA A 68 14.55 -13.84 7.28
N THR A 69 14.77 -14.73 8.25
CA THR A 69 16.07 -15.39 8.48
C THR A 69 16.54 -16.15 7.25
N ILE A 70 15.65 -16.95 6.64
CA ILE A 70 15.96 -17.74 5.45
C ILE A 70 16.27 -16.84 4.26
N TRP A 71 15.51 -15.76 4.06
CA TRP A 71 15.72 -14.84 2.94
C TRP A 71 16.99 -13.98 3.04
N ARG A 72 17.64 -13.90 4.21
CA ARG A 72 18.87 -13.12 4.35
C ARG A 72 20.04 -13.65 3.53
N ALA A 73 20.05 -14.94 3.19
CA ALA A 73 21.18 -15.58 2.53
C ALA A 73 20.74 -16.47 1.36
N GLY A 74 21.60 -16.58 0.34
CA GLY A 74 21.39 -17.46 -0.81
C GLY A 74 20.34 -17.01 -1.83
N CYS A 75 19.28 -16.31 -1.41
CA CYS A 75 18.23 -15.86 -2.33
C CYS A 75 18.57 -14.53 -3.04
N ILE A 76 17.81 -14.22 -4.09
CA ILE A 76 17.98 -13.01 -4.93
C ILE A 76 17.67 -11.73 -4.13
N ILE A 77 16.66 -11.77 -3.26
CA ILE A 77 16.16 -10.59 -2.52
C ILE A 77 16.96 -10.25 -1.26
N ARG A 78 18.09 -10.94 -1.02
CA ARG A 78 18.93 -10.73 0.16
C ARG A 78 19.34 -9.26 0.32
N ALA A 79 19.11 -8.69 1.51
CA ALA A 79 19.42 -7.30 1.82
C ALA A 79 19.59 -7.09 3.32
N LYS A 80 20.29 -6.01 3.71
CA LYS A 80 20.40 -5.60 5.13
C LYS A 80 19.05 -5.37 5.79
N LEU A 81 18.04 -4.94 5.01
CA LEU A 81 16.66 -4.75 5.48
C LEU A 81 16.06 -6.03 6.08
N LEU A 82 16.41 -7.21 5.55
CA LEU A 82 15.85 -8.48 6.05
C LEU A 82 16.30 -8.80 7.48
N GLU A 83 17.49 -8.35 7.90
CA GLU A 83 17.86 -8.50 9.31
C GLU A 83 17.02 -7.61 10.21
N ARG A 84 16.74 -6.38 9.77
CA ARG A 84 15.85 -5.47 10.48
C ARG A 84 14.45 -6.08 10.65
N ILE A 85 13.88 -6.60 9.55
CA ILE A 85 12.59 -7.30 9.55
C ILE A 85 12.61 -8.48 10.54
N ARG A 86 13.63 -9.34 10.46
CA ARG A 86 13.78 -10.48 11.35
C ARG A 86 13.80 -10.05 12.82
N SER A 87 14.64 -9.08 13.18
CA SER A 87 14.77 -8.60 14.56
C SER A 87 13.46 -8.03 15.09
N GLU A 88 12.72 -7.29 14.26
CA GLU A 88 11.44 -6.69 14.63
C GLU A 88 10.37 -7.75 14.92
N TYR A 89 10.21 -8.74 14.05
CA TYR A 89 9.27 -9.83 14.28
C TYR A 89 9.69 -10.79 15.40
N ALA A 90 10.98 -10.87 15.72
CA ALA A 90 11.47 -11.66 16.86
C ALA A 90 11.22 -10.96 18.20
N ALA A 91 11.22 -9.62 18.23
CA ALA A 91 11.06 -8.83 19.44
C ALA A 91 9.62 -8.41 19.73
N ASN A 92 8.78 -8.28 18.69
CA ASN A 92 7.47 -7.65 18.77
C ASN A 92 6.36 -8.52 18.17
N GLN A 93 5.15 -8.40 18.71
CA GLN A 93 3.94 -8.94 18.08
C GLN A 93 3.34 -7.90 17.14
N LEU A 94 3.74 -7.96 15.87
CA LEU A 94 3.37 -6.97 14.87
C LEU A 94 2.13 -7.41 14.08
N VAL A 95 1.15 -6.52 13.96
CA VAL A 95 0.04 -6.59 12.99
C VAL A 95 0.57 -6.39 11.58
N THR A 96 1.52 -5.46 11.40
CA THR A 96 2.15 -5.16 10.12
C THR A 96 3.60 -4.71 10.32
N LEU A 97 4.48 -5.01 9.37
CA LEU A 97 5.85 -4.51 9.40
C LEU A 97 5.92 -2.97 9.43
N LEU A 98 4.89 -2.27 8.93
CA LEU A 98 4.86 -0.81 8.88
C LEU A 98 4.89 -0.16 10.28
N GLU A 99 4.43 -0.86 11.32
CA GLU A 99 4.40 -0.35 12.70
C GLU A 99 5.67 -0.71 13.48
N ALA A 100 6.55 -1.51 12.90
CA ALA A 100 7.79 -1.93 13.55
C ALA A 100 8.63 -0.69 13.93
N PRO A 101 9.03 -0.50 15.19
CA PRO A 101 9.67 0.72 15.68
C PRO A 101 10.83 1.22 14.82
N SER A 102 11.72 0.32 14.40
CA SER A 102 12.86 0.72 13.58
C SER A 102 12.45 1.09 12.15
N VAL A 103 11.34 0.55 11.63
CA VAL A 103 10.83 0.87 10.30
C VAL A 103 10.02 2.15 10.29
N ALA A 104 9.15 2.34 11.29
CA ALA A 104 8.22 3.46 11.37
C ALA A 104 8.93 4.83 11.34
N ALA A 105 10.07 4.96 12.05
CA ALA A 105 10.86 6.19 12.03
C ALA A 105 11.38 6.51 10.62
N GLY A 106 11.97 5.54 9.92
CA GLY A 106 12.47 5.75 8.56
C GLY A 106 11.36 6.02 7.55
N LEU A 107 10.17 5.44 7.74
CA LEU A 107 8.99 5.78 6.93
C LEU A 107 8.52 7.22 7.18
N ALA A 108 8.55 7.67 8.43
CA ALA A 108 8.18 9.04 8.78
C ALA A 108 9.10 10.07 8.12
N ASP A 109 10.41 9.79 8.09
CA ASP A 109 11.41 10.63 7.43
C ASP A 109 11.28 10.59 5.90
N ALA A 110 10.98 9.42 5.32
CA ALA A 110 10.94 9.24 3.87
C ALA A 110 9.63 9.68 3.19
N GLN A 111 8.51 9.76 3.92
CA GLN A 111 7.18 9.89 3.30
C GLN A 111 7.00 11.16 2.47
N ASP A 112 7.64 12.27 2.85
CA ASP A 112 7.49 13.54 2.13
C ASP A 112 8.24 13.48 0.79
N ALA A 113 9.49 13.04 0.81
CA ALA A 113 10.27 12.79 -0.41
C ALA A 113 9.59 11.77 -1.32
N TRP A 114 9.02 10.71 -0.73
CA TRP A 114 8.27 9.70 -1.46
C TRP A 114 7.06 10.28 -2.21
N ARG A 115 6.26 11.11 -1.53
CA ARG A 115 5.11 11.78 -2.15
C ARG A 115 5.54 12.73 -3.26
N GLU A 116 6.61 13.50 -3.04
CA GLU A 116 7.11 14.43 -4.04
C GLU A 116 7.59 13.70 -5.30
N VAL A 117 8.36 12.62 -5.14
CA VAL A 117 8.80 11.77 -6.27
C VAL A 117 7.63 11.24 -7.07
N VAL A 118 6.58 10.73 -6.40
CA VAL A 118 5.37 10.24 -7.09
C VAL A 118 4.63 11.38 -7.79
N ALA A 119 4.48 12.53 -7.14
CA ALA A 119 3.79 13.69 -7.71
C ALA A 119 4.52 14.24 -8.94
N VAL A 120 5.83 14.39 -8.88
CA VAL A 120 6.68 14.82 -9.99
C VAL A 120 6.58 13.82 -11.14
N ALA A 121 6.72 12.52 -10.87
CA ALA A 121 6.63 11.48 -11.89
C ALA A 121 5.27 11.52 -12.61
N VAL A 122 4.17 11.62 -11.86
CA VAL A 122 2.81 11.70 -12.44
C VAL A 122 2.64 12.97 -13.27
N LYS A 123 3.06 14.14 -12.75
CA LYS A 123 3.02 15.41 -13.51
C LYS A 123 3.87 15.35 -14.77
N ALA A 124 4.98 14.61 -14.74
CA ALA A 124 5.88 14.41 -15.86
C ALA A 124 5.45 13.29 -16.84
N GLY A 125 4.35 12.58 -16.58
CA GLY A 125 3.91 11.46 -17.41
C GLY A 125 4.79 10.20 -17.29
N ILE A 126 5.62 10.11 -16.25
CA ILE A 126 6.52 8.97 -16.02
C ILE A 126 5.78 7.88 -15.23
N PRO A 127 5.65 6.66 -15.78
CA PRO A 127 4.93 5.59 -15.11
C PRO A 127 5.73 5.04 -13.92
N VAL A 128 5.21 5.24 -12.70
CA VAL A 128 5.80 4.74 -11.45
C VAL A 128 4.83 3.87 -10.64
N PRO A 129 4.24 2.80 -11.24
CA PRO A 129 3.15 2.05 -10.61
C PRO A 129 3.55 1.43 -9.27
N GLY A 130 4.80 0.97 -9.11
CA GLY A 130 5.28 0.42 -7.84
C GLY A 130 5.32 1.47 -6.71
N PHE A 131 5.80 2.68 -7.00
CA PHE A 131 5.87 3.76 -6.02
C PHE A 131 4.48 4.26 -5.64
N ALA A 132 3.62 4.48 -6.65
CA ALA A 132 2.26 4.96 -6.46
C ALA A 132 1.41 3.96 -5.66
N ALA A 133 1.50 2.67 -5.97
CA ALA A 133 0.77 1.63 -5.23
C ALA A 133 1.27 1.49 -3.79
N ALA A 134 2.59 1.53 -3.58
CA ALA A 134 3.16 1.36 -2.26
C ALA A 134 2.83 2.54 -1.32
N VAL A 135 2.81 3.80 -1.80
CA VAL A 135 2.41 4.94 -0.97
C VAL A 135 0.91 4.90 -0.66
N ALA A 136 0.09 4.48 -1.63
CA ALA A 136 -1.33 4.27 -1.42
C ALA A 136 -1.60 3.18 -0.36
N HIS A 137 -0.83 2.08 -0.36
CA HIS A 137 -0.91 1.06 0.69
C HIS A 137 -0.51 1.62 2.06
N TYR A 138 0.58 2.37 2.15
CA TYR A 138 1.00 3.03 3.38
C TYR A 138 -0.11 3.94 3.95
N ASP A 139 -0.74 4.75 3.10
CA ASP A 139 -1.85 5.62 3.50
C ASP A 139 -3.10 4.85 3.90
N GLN A 140 -3.41 3.74 3.21
CA GLN A 140 -4.53 2.88 3.60
C GLN A 140 -4.31 2.21 4.94
N ALA A 141 -3.09 1.73 5.21
CA ALA A 141 -2.76 1.01 6.44
C ALA A 141 -2.86 1.89 7.70
N ARG A 142 -2.58 3.20 7.58
CA ARG A 142 -2.61 4.15 8.71
C ARG A 142 -3.94 4.92 8.85
N ALA A 143 -4.84 4.82 7.89
CA ALA A 143 -6.09 5.59 7.91
C ALA A 143 -7.10 4.97 8.89
N PRO A 144 -7.61 5.72 9.89
CA PRO A 144 -8.62 5.21 10.82
C PRO A 144 -9.98 4.96 10.14
N ARG A 145 -10.25 5.62 9.02
CA ARG A 145 -11.42 5.40 8.17
C ARG A 145 -11.04 5.45 6.71
N LEU A 146 -11.55 4.49 5.95
CA LEU A 146 -11.44 4.44 4.50
C LEU A 146 -12.80 4.73 3.87
N ASN A 147 -12.81 4.97 2.56
CA ASN A 147 -14.01 5.13 1.75
C ASN A 147 -14.84 3.83 1.60
N ALA A 148 -14.44 2.73 2.23
CA ALA A 148 -15.20 1.48 2.28
C ALA A 148 -16.63 1.67 2.81
N ALA A 149 -16.88 2.67 3.66
CA ALA A 149 -18.22 3.03 4.10
C ALA A 149 -19.15 3.43 2.93
N LEU A 150 -18.63 4.19 1.94
CA LEU A 150 -19.38 4.52 0.73
C LEU A 150 -19.65 3.26 -0.10
N THR A 151 -18.67 2.36 -0.23
CA THR A 151 -18.85 1.08 -0.92
C THR A 151 -19.92 0.22 -0.26
N GLN A 152 -19.96 0.16 1.08
CA GLN A 152 -21.03 -0.56 1.79
C GLN A 152 -22.39 0.08 1.55
N GLY A 153 -22.50 1.42 1.61
CA GLY A 153 -23.73 2.13 1.29
C GLY A 153 -24.22 1.87 -0.14
N LEU A 154 -23.32 1.86 -1.12
CA LEU A 154 -23.65 1.53 -2.51
C LEU A 154 -24.15 0.08 -2.64
N ARG A 155 -23.45 -0.89 -2.03
CA ARG A 155 -23.86 -2.30 -2.03
C ARG A 155 -25.25 -2.49 -1.41
N ASP A 156 -25.52 -1.76 -0.33
CA ASP A 156 -26.84 -1.76 0.28
C ASP A 156 -27.89 -1.11 -0.63
N TYR A 157 -27.56 0.01 -1.28
CA TYR A 157 -28.42 0.72 -2.22
C TYR A 157 -28.90 -0.13 -3.40
N PHE A 158 -27.98 -0.75 -4.15
CA PHE A 158 -28.35 -1.47 -5.37
C PHE A 158 -28.65 -2.96 -5.15
N GLY A 159 -28.32 -3.51 -3.98
CA GLY A 159 -28.33 -4.96 -3.75
C GLY A 159 -28.83 -5.44 -2.40
N ALA A 160 -29.31 -4.53 -1.52
CA ALA A 160 -29.77 -4.86 -0.17
C ALA A 160 -28.76 -5.72 0.61
N HIS A 161 -27.46 -5.47 0.40
CA HIS A 161 -26.38 -6.25 0.99
C HIS A 161 -26.15 -5.95 2.48
N THR A 162 -26.88 -4.99 3.05
CA THR A 162 -26.74 -4.50 4.43
C THR A 162 -25.37 -3.87 4.70
N TYR A 163 -25.21 -3.24 5.86
CA TYR A 163 -23.94 -2.73 6.36
C TYR A 163 -23.90 -2.77 7.90
N ARG A 164 -22.70 -2.57 8.46
CA ARG A 164 -22.51 -2.37 9.90
C ARG A 164 -22.27 -0.90 10.21
N ARG A 165 -22.68 -0.49 11.41
CA ARG A 165 -22.42 0.85 11.92
C ARG A 165 -21.22 0.84 12.87
N ILE A 166 -20.74 2.05 13.18
CA ILE A 166 -19.60 2.28 14.07
C ILE A 166 -20.00 2.76 15.46
N ASP A 167 -21.26 3.18 15.62
CA ASP A 167 -21.84 3.70 16.86
C ASP A 167 -22.63 2.65 17.63
N ARG A 168 -22.98 1.52 17.00
CA ARG A 168 -23.71 0.41 17.61
C ARG A 168 -23.51 -0.89 16.85
N GLU A 169 -23.67 -1.99 17.56
CA GLU A 169 -23.67 -3.34 17.00
C GLU A 169 -24.95 -3.61 16.19
N GLY A 170 -24.85 -4.52 15.22
CA GLY A 170 -25.94 -4.98 14.39
C GLY A 170 -25.71 -4.83 12.89
N THR A 171 -26.66 -5.34 12.12
CA THR A 171 -26.68 -5.29 10.66
C THR A 171 -27.84 -4.41 10.20
N PHE A 172 -27.57 -3.44 9.32
CA PHE A 172 -28.52 -2.40 8.95
C PHE A 172 -28.77 -2.38 7.44
N HIS A 173 -30.01 -2.11 7.04
CA HIS A 173 -30.42 -1.85 5.66
C HIS A 173 -31.14 -0.51 5.59
N VAL A 174 -30.88 0.31 4.58
CA VAL A 174 -31.68 1.51 4.32
C VAL A 174 -32.63 1.26 3.16
N ASN A 175 -33.87 1.67 3.34
CA ASN A 175 -34.90 1.68 2.31
C ASN A 175 -34.67 2.81 1.29
N TRP A 176 -33.58 2.75 0.52
CA TRP A 176 -33.08 3.87 -0.29
C TRP A 176 -34.06 4.40 -1.35
N SER A 177 -34.87 3.52 -1.93
CA SER A 177 -35.81 3.87 -3.00
C SER A 177 -37.23 4.16 -2.50
N THR A 178 -37.48 4.07 -1.19
CA THR A 178 -38.82 4.27 -0.61
C THR A 178 -38.80 5.37 0.45
N ASP A 179 -38.95 5.03 1.72
CA ASP A 179 -39.09 5.99 2.82
C ASP A 179 -37.75 6.42 3.42
N GLY A 180 -36.64 5.81 3.00
CA GLY A 180 -35.31 6.08 3.54
C GLY A 180 -35.13 5.61 4.98
N ALA A 181 -36.05 4.79 5.50
CA ALA A 181 -35.93 4.23 6.84
C ALA A 181 -34.74 3.26 6.91
N GLU A 182 -33.98 3.32 8.01
CA GLU A 182 -32.96 2.34 8.34
C GLU A 182 -33.59 1.24 9.22
N ILE A 183 -33.46 -0.01 8.79
CA ILE A 183 -33.97 -1.20 9.46
C ILE A 183 -32.77 -1.98 10.00
N GLN A 184 -32.87 -2.46 11.24
CA GLN A 184 -31.90 -3.41 11.78
C GLN A 184 -32.36 -4.85 11.48
N GLU A 185 -31.55 -5.61 10.75
CA GLU A 185 -31.80 -7.00 10.33
C GLU A 185 -31.36 -8.01 11.41
N SER A 186 -30.24 -7.75 12.09
CA SER A 186 -29.70 -8.58 13.18
C SER A 186 -28.85 -7.81 14.18
#